data_AF-A0A7S2JGU3-F1
#
_entry.id   AF-A0A7S2JGU3-F1
#
_cell.length_a   1.000
_cell.length_b   1.000
_cell.length_c   1.000
_cell.angle_alpha   90.00
_cell.angle_beta   90.00
_cell.angle_gamma   90.00
#
_symmetry.space_group_name_H-M   'P 1'
#
loop_
_entity.id
_entity.type
_entity.pdbx_description
1 polymer ?
#
loop_
_entity_poly.entity_id
_entity_poly.type
_entity_poly.pdbx_seq_one_letter_code
_entity_poly.pdbx_strand_id
1 'polypeptide(L)'
;AALATEGGPITASPGLGPQQAQQGGSEQPLPDAADGRLSPRVRRELVSMAKEVSSSTAAGNLQAYSDMVQALLADCRSFPEYPMWELEIVAEFLGRVLRFDVLPRGQLLCCLLTCIIAALRSPLGSKMTTFALRALDQLQARISEFPSLIEELNFLRVRKESQALHMAA
;
A
#
# COMPACT_ATOMS: atom_id res chain seq x y z
N ALA A 1 6.25 20.95 -78.87
CA ALA A 1 7.22 21.95 -78.40
C ALA A 1 6.48 22.82 -77.38
N ALA A 2 6.88 22.77 -76.11
CA ALA A 2 7.47 23.92 -75.40
C ALA A 2 6.39 24.92 -74.93
N LEU A 3 6.23 25.36 -73.67
CA LEU A 3 7.02 25.34 -72.44
C LEU A 3 6.07 25.65 -71.25
N ALA A 4 6.56 25.35 -70.05
CA ALA A 4 5.96 25.49 -68.72
C ALA A 4 5.53 26.91 -68.29
N THR A 5 4.61 27.00 -67.31
CA THR A 5 4.91 27.55 -65.96
C THR A 5 3.66 27.50 -65.04
N GLU A 6 3.70 26.56 -64.09
CA GLU A 6 3.41 26.69 -62.64
C GLU A 6 2.27 27.61 -62.16
N GLY A 7 1.09 27.01 -61.94
CA GLY A 7 0.07 27.51 -61.00
C GLY A 7 0.03 26.59 -59.78
N GLY A 8 0.20 27.14 -58.58
CA GLY A 8 0.22 26.38 -57.31
C GLY A 8 -1.08 25.60 -57.05
N PRO A 9 -1.07 24.68 -56.08
CA PRO A 9 -1.82 25.01 -54.87
C PRO A 9 -1.29 24.39 -53.54
N ILE A 10 -1.63 25.10 -52.47
CA ILE A 10 -2.06 24.65 -51.13
C ILE A 10 -1.29 23.49 -50.45
N THR A 11 -0.64 23.84 -49.35
CA THR A 11 -0.17 22.93 -48.30
C THR A 11 -1.38 22.27 -47.62
N ALA A 12 -1.63 21.00 -47.93
CA ALA A 12 -2.59 20.18 -47.21
C ALA A 12 -1.89 19.54 -46.00
N SER A 13 -2.23 20.01 -44.80
CA SER A 13 -1.96 19.31 -43.55
C SER A 13 -2.90 18.11 -43.41
N PRO A 14 -2.42 16.89 -43.12
CA PRO A 14 -3.25 15.83 -42.60
C PRO A 14 -3.31 15.92 -41.07
N GLY A 15 -4.53 15.96 -40.54
CA GLY A 15 -4.82 15.94 -39.12
C GLY A 15 -4.95 14.54 -38.52
N LEU A 16 -5.36 14.56 -37.23
CA LEU A 16 -5.81 13.46 -36.35
C LEU A 16 -4.70 12.49 -35.92
N GLY A 17 -4.16 12.57 -34.69
CA GLY A 17 -4.79 12.32 -33.38
C GLY A 17 -4.19 11.01 -32.79
N PRO A 18 -4.37 10.61 -31.50
CA PRO A 18 -4.89 11.31 -30.33
C PRO A 18 -3.84 11.47 -29.21
N GLN A 19 -4.27 12.09 -28.12
CA GLN A 19 -3.64 12.11 -26.81
C GLN A 19 -3.11 10.74 -26.36
N GLN A 20 -1.86 10.71 -25.91
CA GLN A 20 -1.52 9.95 -24.71
C GLN A 20 -0.71 10.86 -23.78
N ALA A 21 -1.44 11.45 -22.83
CA ALA A 21 -0.89 11.86 -21.56
C ALA A 21 -0.39 10.60 -20.85
N GLN A 22 0.86 10.20 -21.08
CA GLN A 22 1.51 9.25 -20.19
C GLN A 22 2.09 10.06 -19.04
N GLN A 23 1.33 10.01 -17.95
CA GLN A 23 1.65 10.50 -16.62
C GLN A 23 3.13 10.30 -16.29
N GLY A 24 3.87 11.40 -16.18
CA GLY A 24 5.07 11.47 -15.37
C GLY A 24 4.66 11.38 -13.90
N GLY A 25 4.19 10.21 -13.48
CA GLY A 25 4.24 9.84 -12.08
C GLY A 25 5.71 9.78 -11.73
N SER A 26 6.16 10.68 -10.88
CA SER A 26 7.50 10.67 -10.29
C SER A 26 7.72 9.30 -9.66
N GLU A 27 8.26 8.36 -10.43
CA GLU A 27 8.72 7.08 -9.93
C GLU A 27 10.00 7.41 -9.16
N GLN A 28 9.81 7.89 -7.93
CA GLN A 28 10.90 8.09 -7.01
C GLN A 28 11.59 6.73 -6.89
N PRO A 29 12.87 6.61 -7.28
CA PRO A 29 13.59 5.36 -7.14
C PRO A 29 13.57 5.04 -5.65
N LEU A 30 12.93 3.92 -5.30
CA LEU A 30 12.87 3.45 -3.93
C LEU A 30 14.31 3.34 -3.41
N PRO A 31 14.72 4.15 -2.42
CA PRO A 31 16.10 4.18 -1.97
C PRO A 31 16.44 2.81 -1.36
N ASP A 32 17.54 2.22 -1.81
CA ASP A 32 18.14 1.00 -1.27
C ASP A 32 17.32 -0.31 -1.39
N ALA A 33 17.03 -0.72 -2.62
CA ALA A 33 16.49 -2.05 -2.91
C ALA A 33 17.42 -3.22 -2.53
N ALA A 34 18.70 -2.98 -2.19
CA ALA A 34 19.73 -3.99 -1.96
C ALA A 34 19.70 -4.65 -0.57
N ASP A 35 19.08 -4.01 0.44
CA ASP A 35 19.07 -4.48 1.83
C ASP A 35 17.72 -5.04 2.30
N GLY A 36 16.68 -4.92 1.47
CA GLY A 36 15.33 -5.34 1.85
C GLY A 36 15.17 -6.87 1.91
N ARG A 37 14.45 -7.35 2.92
CA ARG A 37 14.21 -8.79 3.15
C ARG A 37 13.17 -9.38 2.20
N LEU A 38 12.28 -8.55 1.66
CA LEU A 38 11.37 -8.98 0.60
C LEU A 38 12.15 -9.15 -0.70
N SER A 39 11.91 -10.26 -1.39
CA SER A 39 12.41 -10.43 -2.76
C SER A 39 12.00 -9.23 -3.62
N PRO A 40 12.87 -8.72 -4.52
CA PRO A 40 12.56 -7.59 -5.39
C PRO A 40 11.33 -7.84 -6.29
N ARG A 41 10.98 -9.11 -6.51
CA ARG A 41 9.73 -9.48 -7.18
C ARG A 41 8.51 -9.20 -6.30
N VAL A 42 8.51 -9.74 -5.09
CA VAL A 42 7.42 -9.58 -4.11
C VAL A 42 7.20 -8.10 -3.80
N ARG A 43 8.28 -7.35 -3.59
CA ARG A 43 8.23 -5.91 -3.34
C ARG A 43 7.56 -5.15 -4.49
N ARG A 44 7.92 -5.45 -5.75
CA ARG A 44 7.30 -4.79 -6.92
C ARG A 44 5.83 -5.15 -7.08
N GLU A 45 5.49 -6.43 -6.90
CA GLU A 45 4.09 -6.89 -6.94
C GLU A 45 3.27 -6.22 -5.83
N LEU A 46 3.81 -6.12 -4.62
CA LEU A 46 3.18 -5.45 -3.49
C LEU A 46 2.89 -3.96 -3.77
N VAL A 47 3.86 -3.23 -4.32
CA VAL A 47 3.67 -1.82 -4.70
C VAL A 47 2.61 -1.68 -5.80
N SER A 48 2.61 -2.57 -6.80
CA SER A 48 1.57 -2.59 -7.85
C SER A 48 0.20 -2.82 -7.23
N MET A 49 0.06 -3.89 -6.45
CA MET A 49 -1.20 -4.27 -5.83
C MET A 49 -1.71 -3.20 -4.86
N ALA A 50 -0.83 -2.57 -4.07
CA ALA A 50 -1.21 -1.46 -3.18
C ALA A 50 -1.81 -0.28 -3.97
N LYS A 51 -1.24 0.04 -5.15
CA LYS A 51 -1.80 1.08 -6.05
C LYS A 51 -3.15 0.62 -6.62
N GLU A 52 -3.26 -0.61 -7.09
CA GLU A 52 -4.46 -1.16 -7.74
C GLU A 52 -5.67 -1.27 -6.79
N VAL A 53 -5.44 -1.69 -5.53
CA VAL A 53 -6.47 -1.82 -4.49
C VAL A 53 -7.17 -0.47 -4.18
N SER A 54 -6.62 0.66 -4.65
CA SER A 54 -7.15 2.00 -4.39
C SER A 54 -8.33 2.43 -5.27
N SER A 55 -8.67 1.66 -6.32
CA SER A 55 -9.69 2.02 -7.30
C SER A 55 -10.78 0.95 -7.41
N SER A 56 -11.95 1.32 -7.94
CA SER A 56 -13.18 0.50 -8.08
C SER A 56 -13.02 -0.85 -8.82
N THR A 57 -11.80 -1.21 -9.26
CA THR A 57 -11.44 -2.44 -9.99
C THR A 57 -10.87 -3.52 -9.06
N ALA A 58 -11.08 -3.40 -7.75
CA ALA A 58 -10.59 -4.36 -6.76
C ALA A 58 -11.12 -5.81 -6.95
N ALA A 59 -12.22 -5.98 -7.69
CA ALA A 59 -12.84 -7.28 -7.95
C ALA A 59 -12.02 -8.20 -8.90
N GLY A 60 -11.07 -7.67 -9.67
CA GLY A 60 -10.36 -8.45 -10.69
C GLY A 60 -9.34 -9.46 -10.16
N ASN A 61 -8.77 -9.22 -8.98
CA ASN A 61 -7.56 -9.93 -8.51
C ASN A 61 -7.65 -10.39 -7.03
N LEU A 62 -8.83 -10.76 -6.54
CA LEU A 62 -9.04 -11.20 -5.14
C LEU A 62 -8.12 -12.37 -4.73
N GLN A 63 -7.85 -13.30 -5.64
CA GLN A 63 -6.94 -14.42 -5.37
C GLN A 63 -5.50 -13.95 -5.20
N ALA A 64 -5.03 -13.04 -6.06
CA ALA A 64 -3.68 -12.50 -5.97
C ALA A 64 -3.46 -11.70 -4.68
N TYR A 65 -4.47 -10.94 -4.22
CA TYR A 65 -4.42 -10.28 -2.92
C TYR A 65 -4.36 -11.29 -1.77
N SER A 66 -5.16 -12.35 -1.84
CA SER A 66 -5.18 -13.40 -0.81
C SER A 66 -3.84 -14.12 -0.72
N ASP A 67 -3.25 -14.50 -1.85
CA ASP A 67 -1.95 -15.17 -1.92
C ASP A 67 -0.83 -14.26 -1.40
N MET A 68 -0.85 -12.97 -1.78
CA MET A 68 0.12 -11.99 -1.28
C MET A 68 0.02 -11.78 0.23
N VAL A 69 -1.21 -11.63 0.76
CA VAL A 69 -1.42 -11.50 2.21
C VAL A 69 -0.97 -12.77 2.93
N GLN A 70 -1.26 -13.96 2.39
CA GLN A 70 -0.84 -15.22 2.99
C GLN A 70 0.69 -15.35 3.02
N ALA A 71 1.39 -14.96 1.95
CA ALA A 71 2.84 -14.93 1.90
C ALA A 71 3.42 -13.97 2.97
N LEU A 72 2.89 -12.75 3.05
CA LEU A 72 3.31 -11.77 4.05
C LEU A 72 3.05 -12.24 5.49
N LEU A 73 1.91 -12.89 5.74
CA LEU A 73 1.57 -13.41 7.06
C LEU A 73 2.40 -14.65 7.44
N ALA A 74 2.82 -15.46 6.48
CA ALA A 74 3.76 -16.56 6.73
C ALA A 74 5.09 -16.02 7.28
N ASP A 75 5.55 -14.88 6.76
CA ASP A 75 6.81 -14.23 7.15
C ASP A 75 6.64 -13.14 8.21
N CYS A 76 5.43 -12.94 8.78
CA CYS A 76 5.15 -11.82 9.68
C CYS A 76 6.00 -11.79 10.97
N ARG A 77 6.52 -12.96 11.39
CA ARG A 77 7.43 -13.05 12.54
C ARG A 77 8.76 -12.34 12.29
N SER A 78 9.16 -12.22 11.03
CA SER A 78 10.38 -11.53 10.62
C SER A 78 10.18 -10.05 10.34
N PHE A 79 8.95 -9.51 10.39
CA PHE A 79 8.68 -8.08 10.20
C PHE A 79 9.52 -7.15 11.09
N PRO A 80 9.83 -7.46 12.37
CA PRO A 80 10.70 -6.61 13.17
C PRO A 80 12.11 -6.40 12.57
N GLU A 81 12.57 -7.37 11.77
CA GLU A 81 13.86 -7.34 11.08
C GLU A 81 13.81 -6.53 9.77
N TYR A 82 12.62 -6.20 9.29
CA TYR A 82 12.46 -5.49 8.03
C TYR A 82 12.87 -4.02 8.21
N PRO A 83 13.44 -3.40 7.16
CA PRO A 83 13.67 -1.97 7.16
C PRO A 83 12.32 -1.21 7.17
N MET A 84 12.33 0.01 7.71
CA MET A 84 11.11 0.79 7.92
C MET A 84 10.34 1.03 6.61
N TRP A 85 11.06 1.31 5.51
CA TRP A 85 10.45 1.57 4.21
C TRP A 85 9.72 0.34 3.63
N GLU A 86 10.21 -0.89 3.85
CA GLU A 86 9.48 -2.10 3.44
C GLU A 86 8.22 -2.28 4.28
N LEU A 87 8.34 -2.07 5.59
CA LEU A 87 7.20 -2.11 6.49
C LEU A 87 6.14 -1.08 6.11
N GLU A 88 6.50 0.12 5.70
CA GLU A 88 5.52 1.13 5.27
C GLU A 88 4.72 0.66 4.04
N ILE A 89 5.37 0.06 3.04
CA ILE A 89 4.69 -0.47 1.85
C ILE A 89 3.77 -1.64 2.24
N VAL A 90 4.24 -2.56 3.07
CA VAL A 90 3.44 -3.69 3.57
C VAL A 90 2.24 -3.20 4.37
N ALA A 91 2.45 -2.21 5.24
CA ALA A 91 1.38 -1.61 6.04
C ALA A 91 0.31 -0.99 5.15
N GLU A 92 0.72 -0.21 4.14
CA GLU A 92 -0.19 0.43 3.19
C GLU A 92 -1.02 -0.61 2.43
N PHE A 93 -0.38 -1.67 1.91
CA PHE A 93 -1.07 -2.77 1.24
C PHE A 93 -2.09 -3.46 2.14
N LEU A 94 -1.67 -3.92 3.32
CA LEU A 94 -2.53 -4.65 4.24
C LEU A 94 -3.71 -3.81 4.73
N GLY A 95 -3.47 -2.53 5.04
CA GLY A 95 -4.53 -1.60 5.43
C GLY A 95 -5.53 -1.34 4.33
N ARG A 96 -5.07 -1.20 3.07
CA ARG A 96 -5.95 -1.06 1.90
C ARG A 96 -6.76 -2.33 1.66
N VAL A 97 -6.13 -3.50 1.76
CA VAL A 97 -6.80 -4.78 1.61
C VAL A 97 -7.98 -4.91 2.60
N LEU A 98 -7.79 -4.52 3.86
CA LEU A 98 -8.87 -4.46 4.85
C LEU A 98 -9.93 -3.42 4.48
N ARG A 99 -9.51 -2.21 4.06
CA ARG A 99 -10.43 -1.13 3.70
C ARG A 99 -11.37 -1.51 2.57
N PHE A 100 -10.89 -2.19 1.53
CA PHE A 100 -11.69 -2.48 0.34
C PHE A 100 -12.40 -3.85 0.37
N ASP A 101 -12.36 -4.57 1.51
CA ASP A 101 -12.98 -5.90 1.68
C ASP A 101 -12.52 -6.93 0.62
N VAL A 102 -11.29 -6.81 0.13
CA VAL A 102 -10.78 -7.66 -0.97
C VAL A 102 -10.28 -9.03 -0.51
N LEU A 103 -10.38 -9.31 0.79
CA LEU A 103 -10.09 -10.62 1.37
C LEU A 103 -11.37 -11.40 1.64
N PRO A 104 -11.36 -12.73 1.43
CA PRO A 104 -12.44 -13.57 1.86
C PRO A 104 -12.59 -13.50 3.40
N ARG A 105 -13.84 -13.46 3.86
CA ARG A 105 -14.15 -13.57 5.29
C ARG A 105 -13.75 -14.97 5.76
N GLY A 106 -12.81 -15.05 6.71
CA GLY A 106 -12.30 -16.32 7.21
C GLY A 106 -10.96 -16.21 7.91
N GLN A 107 -10.24 -17.33 7.98
CA GLN A 107 -8.99 -17.45 8.73
C GLN A 107 -7.94 -16.41 8.33
N LEU A 108 -7.83 -16.11 7.02
CA LEU A 108 -6.83 -15.16 6.52
C LEU A 108 -7.07 -13.74 7.04
N LEU A 109 -8.33 -13.30 7.06
CA LEU A 109 -8.73 -12.03 7.65
C LEU A 109 -8.44 -12.00 9.16
N CYS A 110 -8.76 -13.08 9.89
CA CYS A 110 -8.46 -13.18 11.32
C CYS A 110 -6.95 -13.11 11.59
N CYS A 111 -6.14 -13.82 10.81
CA CYS A 111 -4.67 -13.77 10.92
C CYS A 111 -4.14 -12.37 10.63
N LEU A 112 -4.68 -11.69 9.62
CA LEU A 112 -4.30 -10.32 9.28
C LEU A 112 -4.60 -9.34 10.42
N LEU A 113 -5.83 -9.36 10.96
CA LEU A 113 -6.23 -8.53 12.09
C LEU A 113 -5.35 -8.82 13.32
N THR A 114 -5.09 -10.11 13.59
CA THR A 114 -4.23 -10.54 14.70
C THR A 114 -2.80 -10.01 14.51
N CYS A 115 -2.27 -10.02 13.29
CA CYS A 115 -0.95 -9.48 12.99
C CYS A 115 -0.87 -7.98 13.30
N ILE A 116 -1.87 -7.19 12.88
CA ILE A 116 -1.93 -5.75 13.17
C ILE A 116 -2.07 -5.49 14.67
N ILE A 117 -2.93 -6.24 15.37
CA ILE A 117 -3.09 -6.15 16.84
C ILE A 117 -1.77 -6.47 17.55
N ALA A 118 -1.09 -7.55 17.17
CA ALA A 118 0.21 -7.91 17.75
C ALA A 118 1.26 -6.80 17.54
N ALA A 119 1.24 -6.14 16.38
CA ALA A 119 2.11 -5.02 16.09
C ALA A 119 1.75 -3.76 16.92
N LEU A 120 0.46 -3.50 17.21
CA LEU A 120 0.04 -2.44 18.15
C LEU A 120 0.46 -2.72 19.59
N ARG A 121 0.47 -3.99 20.01
CA ARG A 121 0.93 -4.41 21.35
C ARG A 121 2.43 -4.26 21.56
N SER A 122 3.19 -4.05 20.48
CA SER A 122 4.63 -3.80 20.57
C SER A 122 4.95 -2.51 21.36
N PRO A 123 6.21 -2.33 21.81
CA PRO A 123 6.62 -1.14 22.54
C PRO A 123 6.35 0.15 21.76
N LEU A 124 5.91 1.18 22.47
CA LEU A 124 5.65 2.50 21.88
C LEU A 124 6.92 3.05 21.21
N GLY A 125 6.78 3.53 19.98
CA GLY A 125 7.91 4.01 19.16
C GLY A 125 8.69 2.91 18.43
N SER A 126 8.33 1.63 18.58
CA SER A 126 8.92 0.55 17.79
C SER A 126 8.49 0.61 16.32
N LYS A 127 9.32 0.05 15.42
CA LYS A 127 8.99 -0.11 13.99
C LYS A 127 7.64 -0.80 13.78
N MET A 128 7.33 -1.79 14.62
CA MET A 128 6.08 -2.57 14.55
C MET A 128 4.85 -1.74 14.94
N THR A 129 4.96 -0.90 15.98
CA THR A 129 3.86 0.00 16.33
C THR A 129 3.66 1.05 15.23
N THR A 130 4.72 1.58 14.63
CA THR A 130 4.63 2.49 13.48
C THR A 130 3.98 1.81 12.27
N PHE A 131 4.42 0.59 11.94
CA PHE A 131 3.81 -0.25 10.91
C PHE A 131 2.30 -0.42 11.11
N ALA A 132 1.88 -0.78 12.32
CA ALA A 132 0.47 -0.98 12.63
C ALA A 132 -0.34 0.31 12.50
N LEU A 133 0.18 1.43 13.00
CA LEU A 133 -0.46 2.74 12.85
C LEU A 133 -0.59 3.15 11.38
N ARG A 134 0.42 2.88 10.54
CA ARG A 134 0.36 3.11 9.09
C ARG A 134 -0.71 2.26 8.41
N ALA A 135 -0.85 0.99 8.79
CA ALA A 135 -1.89 0.12 8.25
C ALA A 135 -3.30 0.62 8.66
N LEU A 136 -3.45 1.04 9.91
CA LEU A 136 -4.70 1.60 10.43
C LEU A 136 -5.08 2.92 9.77
N ASP A 137 -4.11 3.74 9.40
CA ASP A 137 -4.34 5.00 8.68
C ASP A 137 -5.11 4.76 7.37
N GLN A 138 -4.83 3.65 6.69
CA GLN A 138 -5.57 3.26 5.50
C GLN A 138 -6.98 2.76 5.80
N LEU A 139 -7.25 2.23 7.02
CA LEU A 139 -8.50 1.58 7.42
C LEU A 139 -9.48 2.50 8.18
N GLN A 140 -9.14 3.76 8.45
CA GLN A 140 -9.91 4.65 9.34
C GLN A 140 -11.43 4.68 9.03
N ALA A 141 -11.82 4.65 7.75
CA ALA A 141 -13.22 4.67 7.33
C ALA A 141 -14.05 3.45 7.75
N ARG A 142 -13.41 2.30 7.98
CA ARG A 142 -14.05 1.01 8.33
C ARG A 142 -13.64 0.47 9.69
N ILE A 143 -12.88 1.23 10.48
CA ILE A 143 -12.35 0.74 11.76
C ILE A 143 -13.47 0.35 12.74
N SER A 144 -14.64 1.00 12.63
CA SER A 144 -15.85 0.70 13.41
C SER A 144 -16.37 -0.74 13.21
N GLU A 145 -16.00 -1.40 12.12
CA GLU A 145 -16.40 -2.78 11.82
C GLU A 145 -15.54 -3.81 12.57
N PHE A 146 -14.42 -3.37 13.17
CA PHE A 146 -13.44 -4.24 13.83
C PHE A 146 -13.31 -3.88 15.32
N PRO A 147 -14.21 -4.37 16.19
CA PRO A 147 -14.20 -4.01 17.61
C PRO A 147 -12.88 -4.35 18.33
N SER A 148 -12.23 -5.45 17.94
CA SER A 148 -10.92 -5.84 18.49
C SER A 148 -9.81 -4.82 18.21
N LEU A 149 -9.85 -4.11 17.07
CA LEU A 149 -8.90 -3.04 16.78
C LEU A 149 -9.19 -1.80 17.63
N ILE A 150 -10.46 -1.47 17.83
CA ILE A 150 -10.88 -0.33 18.68
C ILE A 150 -10.43 -0.55 20.12
N GLU A 151 -10.61 -1.76 20.64
CA GLU A 151 -10.19 -2.13 21.99
C GLU A 151 -8.67 -1.96 22.16
N GLU A 152 -7.87 -2.49 21.21
CA GLU A 152 -6.41 -2.36 21.25
C GLU A 152 -5.95 -0.90 21.10
N LEU A 153 -6.65 -0.08 20.31
CA LEU A 153 -6.36 1.36 20.21
C LEU A 153 -6.63 2.11 21.51
N ASN A 154 -7.69 1.77 22.24
CA ASN A 154 -7.95 2.33 23.56
C ASN A 154 -6.83 1.97 24.54
N PHE A 155 -6.38 0.70 24.55
CA PHE A 155 -5.23 0.30 25.37
C PHE A 155 -3.95 1.05 24.98
N LEU A 156 -3.69 1.21 23.68
CA LEU A 156 -2.53 1.96 23.19
C LEU A 156 -2.57 3.42 23.66
N ARG A 157 -3.75 4.06 23.65
CA ARG A 157 -3.94 5.43 24.12
C ARG A 157 -3.58 5.57 25.60
N VAL A 158 -4.15 4.72 26.46
CA VAL A 158 -3.88 4.74 27.91
C VAL A 158 -2.39 4.50 28.18
N ARG A 159 -1.75 3.57 27.44
CA ARG A 159 -0.30 3.34 27.53
C ARG A 159 0.50 4.60 27.18
N LYS A 160 0.14 5.33 26.11
CA LYS A 160 0.79 6.57 25.71
C LYS A 160 0.68 7.65 26.78
N GLU A 161 -0.52 7.84 27.35
CA GLU A 161 -0.77 8.81 28.41
C GLU A 161 0.06 8.50 29.66
N SER A 162 0.14 7.22 30.04
CA SER A 162 0.93 6.76 31.19
C SER A 162 2.44 6.97 30.98
N GLN A 163 2.94 6.69 29.77
CA GLN A 163 4.35 6.91 29.44
C GLN A 163 4.71 8.40 29.42
N ALA A 164 3.83 9.25 28.89
CA ALA A 164 4.04 10.70 28.88
C ALA A 164 4.11 11.28 30.30
N LEU A 165 3.27 10.76 31.22
CA LEU A 165 3.30 11.17 32.62
C LEU A 165 4.63 10.79 33.32
N HIS A 166 5.18 9.62 33.00
CA HIS A 166 6.46 9.17 33.57
C HIS A 166 7.68 9.94 33.03
N MET A 167 7.61 10.45 31.79
CA MET A 167 8.69 11.25 31.20
C MET A 167 8.65 12.73 31.60
N ALA A 168 7.50 13.22 32.06
CA ALA A 168 7.29 14.62 32.46
C ALA A 168 7.53 14.88 33.96
N ALA A 169 7.76 13.83 34.76
CA ALA A 169 8.02 13.88 36.20
C ALA A 169 9.52 13.66 36.49
#